data_AF-A0A951GPC9-F1
#
_entry.id   AF-A0A951GPC9-F1
#
_cell.length_a   1.000
_cell.length_b   1.000
_cell.length_c   1.000
_cell.angle_alpha   90.00
_cell.angle_beta   90.00
_cell.angle_gamma   90.00
#
_symmetry.space_group_name_H-M   'P 1'
#
loop_
_entity.id
_entity.type
_entity.pdbx_description
1 polymer ?
#
loop_
_entity_poly.entity_id
_entity_poly.type
_entity_poly.pdbx_seq_one_letter_code
_entity_poly.pdbx_strand_id
1 'polypeptide(L)'
;YHAVTPDDVWGHYGLTPEEARRGGMNPQMFNSFLDGTKSAIEMAAIANASGLDVPLDGLGFPPCGVDDLPHSLRGRAAGGVLSHDGMVEVVSCLERDSRPVFRDLRWGVYVVLKAPNEYARTCFKEYGLKTDSSGWYAAMYKPYHLIGLELGMSVLSAALRGEPTGQPQGFRGDVVAVAKRDLQAGETLDGEGGYTVWGKLVPAERSLAEGALPIGLAHKVPLSQPVVAGQIVRWEDVSMPDSEAVRVRRDMEARFAPRHSALAAQ
;
A
#
# COMPACT_ATOMS: atom_id res chain seq x y z
N TYR A 1 7.39 -12.04 -4.06
CA TYR A 1 8.43 -11.31 -3.32
C TYR A 1 8.19 -11.19 -1.82
N HIS A 2 7.00 -11.49 -1.27
CA HIS A 2 6.73 -11.32 0.17
C HIS A 2 7.71 -12.03 1.12
N ALA A 3 8.24 -13.18 0.72
CA ALA A 3 9.22 -13.96 1.51
C ALA A 3 10.69 -13.53 1.35
N VAL A 4 11.00 -12.53 0.49
CA VAL A 4 12.37 -12.01 0.32
C VAL A 4 12.86 -11.40 1.63
N THR A 5 14.16 -11.53 1.90
CA THR A 5 14.78 -11.09 3.15
C THR A 5 15.92 -10.09 2.87
N PRO A 6 16.47 -9.44 3.91
CA PRO A 6 17.67 -8.63 3.75
C PRO A 6 18.89 -9.37 3.18
N ASP A 7 18.92 -10.71 3.17
CA ASP A 7 20.08 -11.49 2.72
C ASP A 7 20.17 -11.57 1.19
N ASP A 8 19.04 -11.62 0.49
CA ASP A 8 18.97 -11.81 -0.97
C ASP A 8 18.51 -10.55 -1.74
N VAL A 9 18.16 -9.48 -1.04
CA VAL A 9 17.66 -8.21 -1.60
C VAL A 9 18.51 -7.65 -2.75
N TRP A 10 19.84 -7.67 -2.65
CA TRP A 10 20.70 -7.03 -3.66
C TRP A 10 20.69 -7.74 -5.01
N GLY A 11 20.52 -9.07 -5.03
CA GLY A 11 20.38 -9.84 -6.25
C GLY A 11 19.17 -9.39 -7.09
N HIS A 12 18.09 -8.98 -6.43
CA HIS A 12 16.89 -8.47 -7.08
C HIS A 12 17.06 -7.04 -7.64
N TYR A 13 18.00 -6.27 -7.10
CA TYR A 13 18.34 -4.94 -7.63
C TYR A 13 19.47 -4.96 -8.66
N GLY A 14 20.05 -6.13 -8.94
CA GLY A 14 21.21 -6.25 -9.82
C GLY A 14 22.47 -5.59 -9.24
N LEU A 15 22.57 -5.53 -7.91
CA LEU A 15 23.69 -4.94 -7.18
C LEU A 15 24.48 -6.03 -6.46
N THR A 16 25.79 -5.84 -6.35
CA THR A 16 26.61 -6.61 -5.42
C THR A 16 26.51 -6.03 -4.00
N PRO A 17 26.72 -6.85 -2.93
CA PRO A 17 26.75 -6.33 -1.56
C PRO A 17 27.76 -5.20 -1.34
N GLU A 18 28.89 -5.23 -2.05
CA GLU A 18 29.94 -4.20 -1.94
C GLU A 18 29.50 -2.86 -2.56
N GLU A 19 28.80 -2.89 -3.70
CA GLU A 19 28.21 -1.69 -4.31
C GLU A 19 27.15 -1.07 -3.40
N ALA A 20 26.27 -1.90 -2.82
CA ALA A 20 25.24 -1.45 -1.89
C ALA A 20 25.86 -0.81 -0.63
N ARG A 21 26.91 -1.43 -0.07
CA ARG A 21 27.64 -0.91 1.09
C ARG A 21 28.30 0.44 0.80
N ARG A 22 28.94 0.59 -0.37
CA ARG A 22 29.54 1.86 -0.80
C ARG A 22 28.50 2.96 -1.00
N GLY A 23 27.29 2.60 -1.41
CA GLY A 23 26.15 3.50 -1.53
C GLY A 23 25.45 3.84 -0.21
N GLY A 24 25.87 3.26 0.91
CA GLY A 24 25.22 3.45 2.21
C GLY A 24 23.80 2.87 2.27
N MET A 25 23.50 1.85 1.45
CA MET A 25 22.16 1.28 1.35
C MET A 25 21.85 0.35 2.53
N ASN A 26 20.65 0.47 3.09
CA ASN A 26 20.17 -0.40 4.17
C ASN A 26 19.36 -1.58 3.58
N PRO A 27 19.79 -2.84 3.78
CA PRO A 27 19.14 -3.99 3.15
C PRO A 27 17.70 -4.21 3.63
N GLN A 28 17.41 -3.97 4.90
CA GLN A 28 16.05 -4.06 5.44
C GLN A 28 15.12 -3.01 4.81
N MET A 29 15.61 -1.77 4.70
CA MET A 29 14.87 -0.71 4.02
C MET A 29 14.62 -1.07 2.55
N PHE A 30 15.62 -1.53 1.80
CA PHE A 30 15.43 -1.89 0.40
C PHE A 30 14.50 -3.11 0.23
N ASN A 31 14.57 -4.07 1.15
CA ASN A 31 13.71 -5.24 1.12
C ASN A 31 12.22 -4.89 1.33
N SER A 32 11.92 -3.86 2.13
CA SER A 32 10.54 -3.39 2.33
C SER A 32 9.84 -2.87 1.06
N PHE A 33 10.62 -2.49 0.03
CA PHE A 33 10.06 -2.17 -1.29
C PHE A 33 9.76 -3.44 -2.09
N LEU A 34 10.64 -4.44 -2.03
CA LEU A 34 10.45 -5.70 -2.77
C LEU A 34 9.32 -6.55 -2.20
N ASP A 35 9.22 -6.66 -0.87
CA ASP A 35 8.19 -7.46 -0.22
C ASP A 35 6.79 -6.81 -0.26
N GLY A 36 6.69 -5.60 -0.82
CA GLY A 36 5.45 -4.86 -1.03
C GLY A 36 5.00 -4.02 0.16
N THR A 37 5.72 -4.04 1.28
CA THR A 37 5.33 -3.31 2.50
C THR A 37 5.23 -1.81 2.26
N LYS A 38 6.23 -1.21 1.59
CA LYS A 38 6.22 0.22 1.27
C LYS A 38 5.05 0.61 0.37
N SER A 39 4.81 -0.18 -0.68
CA SER A 39 3.66 0.00 -1.56
C SER A 39 2.33 -0.09 -0.81
N ALA A 40 2.20 -1.04 0.12
CA ALA A 40 1.00 -1.14 0.96
C ALA A 40 0.80 0.10 1.84
N ILE A 41 1.87 0.62 2.46
CA ILE A 41 1.83 1.83 3.29
C ILE A 41 1.44 3.06 2.47
N GLU A 42 2.05 3.25 1.30
CA GLU A 42 1.74 4.36 0.40
C GLU A 42 0.28 4.30 -0.08
N MET A 43 -0.21 3.12 -0.46
CA MET A 43 -1.59 2.95 -0.89
C MET A 43 -2.60 3.11 0.26
N ALA A 44 -2.26 2.69 1.49
CA ALA A 44 -3.07 2.99 2.67
C ALA A 44 -3.18 4.50 2.91
N ALA A 45 -2.07 5.24 2.78
CA ALA A 45 -2.07 6.69 2.92
C ALA A 45 -2.97 7.35 1.86
N ILE A 46 -2.89 6.92 0.60
CA ILE A 46 -3.76 7.41 -0.48
C ILE A 46 -5.23 7.09 -0.18
N ALA A 47 -5.56 5.83 0.13
CA ALA A 47 -6.94 5.42 0.40
C ALA A 47 -7.56 6.23 1.56
N ASN A 48 -6.80 6.37 2.64
CA ASN A 48 -7.23 7.11 3.83
C ASN A 48 -7.35 8.61 3.59
N ALA A 49 -6.64 9.19 2.60
CA ALA A 49 -6.70 10.61 2.25
C ALA A 49 -7.66 10.96 1.09
N SER A 50 -8.12 9.98 0.31
CA SER A 50 -8.87 10.23 -0.94
C SER A 50 -10.27 9.62 -0.97
N GLY A 51 -10.61 8.76 -0.03
CA GLY A 51 -11.89 8.05 -0.04
C GLY A 51 -11.92 6.82 -0.94
N LEU A 52 -10.81 6.48 -1.61
CA LEU A 52 -10.66 5.24 -2.37
C LEU A 52 -10.66 4.02 -1.45
N ASP A 53 -11.23 2.93 -1.94
CA ASP A 53 -11.16 1.63 -1.28
C ASP A 53 -9.82 0.94 -1.48
N VAL A 54 -9.60 -0.12 -0.70
CA VAL A 54 -8.41 -0.96 -0.81
C VAL A 54 -8.81 -2.39 -1.17
N PRO A 55 -7.95 -3.14 -1.88
CA PRO A 55 -8.22 -4.54 -2.19
C PRO A 55 -8.50 -5.38 -0.93
N LEU A 56 -9.42 -6.35 -1.04
CA LEU A 56 -9.81 -7.22 0.07
C LEU A 56 -8.63 -8.00 0.68
N ASP A 57 -7.65 -8.37 -0.15
CA ASP A 57 -6.56 -9.26 0.25
C ASP A 57 -5.20 -8.84 -0.32
N GLY A 58 -4.85 -7.56 -0.19
CA GLY A 58 -3.56 -7.03 -0.63
C GLY A 58 -3.52 -6.56 -2.08
N LEU A 59 -2.49 -5.79 -2.39
CA LEU A 59 -2.23 -5.23 -3.73
C LEU A 59 -1.91 -6.35 -4.73
N GLY A 60 -2.40 -6.22 -5.97
CA GLY A 60 -2.23 -7.22 -7.01
C GLY A 60 -0.94 -7.09 -7.83
N PHE A 61 -0.33 -5.91 -7.82
CA PHE A 61 0.85 -5.58 -8.63
C PHE A 61 0.70 -6.02 -10.11
N PRO A 62 -0.40 -5.70 -10.82
CA PRO A 62 -0.53 -6.02 -12.24
C PRO A 62 0.61 -5.36 -13.04
N PRO A 63 1.29 -6.11 -13.92
CA PRO A 63 2.17 -5.50 -14.92
C PRO A 63 1.33 -4.57 -15.81
N CYS A 64 1.69 -3.29 -15.86
CA CYS A 64 0.93 -2.31 -16.63
C CYS A 64 1.80 -1.11 -16.98
N GLY A 65 1.95 -0.85 -18.28
CA GLY A 65 2.57 0.37 -18.78
C GLY A 65 1.58 1.54 -18.73
N VAL A 66 2.11 2.77 -18.81
CA VAL A 66 1.29 4.00 -18.73
C VAL A 66 0.18 4.07 -19.79
N ASP A 67 0.39 3.44 -20.96
CA ASP A 67 -0.56 3.48 -22.07
C ASP A 67 -1.73 2.50 -21.90
N ASP A 68 -1.57 1.51 -21.01
CA ASP A 68 -2.56 0.45 -20.73
C ASP A 68 -3.37 0.70 -19.46
N LEU A 69 -2.98 1.71 -18.66
CA LEU A 69 -3.66 2.12 -17.44
C LEU A 69 -5.20 2.18 -17.57
N PRO A 70 -5.79 2.87 -18.57
CA PRO A 70 -7.26 2.98 -18.64
C PRO A 70 -7.95 1.67 -19.04
N HIS A 71 -7.23 0.69 -19.61
CA HIS A 71 -7.77 -0.62 -19.93
C HIS A 71 -7.69 -1.58 -18.73
N SER A 72 -6.56 -1.56 -18.02
CA SER A 72 -6.24 -2.52 -16.97
C SER A 72 -6.78 -2.09 -15.59
N LEU A 73 -6.54 -0.84 -15.18
CA LEU A 73 -6.79 -0.36 -13.81
C LEU A 73 -8.22 0.21 -13.67
N ARG A 74 -9.19 -0.67 -13.90
CA ARG A 74 -10.64 -0.41 -13.74
C ARG A 74 -11.33 -1.66 -13.19
N GLY A 75 -12.60 -1.53 -12.80
CA GLY A 75 -13.38 -2.64 -12.28
C GLY A 75 -13.51 -3.80 -13.26
N ARG A 76 -13.56 -5.03 -12.75
CA ARG A 76 -13.78 -6.27 -13.52
C ARG A 76 -15.06 -6.23 -14.37
N ALA A 77 -16.09 -5.54 -13.91
CA ALA A 77 -17.33 -5.32 -14.67
C ALA A 77 -17.10 -4.57 -16.01
N ALA A 78 -16.04 -3.76 -16.09
CA ALA A 78 -15.60 -3.07 -17.30
C ALA A 78 -14.42 -3.79 -18.01
N GLY A 79 -14.06 -5.00 -17.56
CA GLY A 79 -12.96 -5.80 -18.13
C GLY A 79 -11.57 -5.46 -17.59
N GLY A 80 -11.46 -4.71 -16.49
CA GLY A 80 -10.18 -4.46 -15.82
C GLY A 80 -9.85 -5.49 -14.72
N VAL A 81 -8.77 -5.23 -13.99
CA VAL A 81 -8.24 -6.15 -12.96
C VAL A 81 -8.77 -5.88 -11.55
N LEU A 82 -9.26 -4.67 -11.29
CA LEU A 82 -9.74 -4.25 -9.97
C LEU A 82 -11.06 -4.93 -9.63
N SER A 83 -11.31 -5.20 -8.34
CA SER A 83 -12.58 -5.83 -7.94
C SER A 83 -13.80 -4.98 -8.29
N HIS A 84 -13.68 -3.66 -8.13
CA HIS A 84 -14.63 -2.64 -8.58
C HIS A 84 -13.89 -1.31 -8.87
N ASP A 85 -14.61 -0.31 -9.38
CA ASP A 85 -14.06 1.04 -9.56
C ASP A 85 -13.87 1.74 -8.19
N GLY A 86 -12.96 2.72 -8.12
CA GLY A 86 -12.77 3.53 -6.91
C GLY A 86 -11.86 2.90 -5.87
N MET A 87 -10.79 2.22 -6.29
CA MET A 87 -9.83 1.55 -5.42
C MET A 87 -8.39 1.99 -5.71
N VAL A 88 -7.51 1.84 -4.72
CA VAL A 88 -6.06 1.96 -4.90
C VAL A 88 -5.45 0.67 -5.46
N GLU A 89 -4.36 0.79 -6.22
CA GLU A 89 -3.54 -0.32 -6.71
C GLU A 89 -2.14 0.17 -7.09
N VAL A 90 -1.15 -0.73 -7.06
CA VAL A 90 0.22 -0.48 -7.55
C VAL A 90 0.46 -1.29 -8.82
N VAL A 91 1.13 -0.71 -9.81
CA VAL A 91 1.50 -1.41 -11.04
C VAL A 91 2.94 -1.92 -10.98
N SER A 92 3.18 -3.10 -11.52
CA SER A 92 4.53 -3.67 -11.61
C SER A 92 5.28 -3.09 -12.81
N CYS A 93 6.58 -2.82 -12.64
CA CYS A 93 7.49 -2.50 -13.74
C CYS A 93 8.08 -3.75 -14.42
N LEU A 94 7.75 -4.93 -13.92
CA LEU A 94 8.13 -6.22 -14.47
C LEU A 94 6.89 -7.03 -14.84
N GLU A 95 6.96 -7.68 -15.99
CA GLU A 95 6.06 -8.74 -16.40
C GLU A 95 6.21 -9.95 -15.48
N ARG A 96 5.24 -10.87 -15.51
CA ARG A 96 5.29 -12.10 -14.68
C ARG A 96 6.46 -13.02 -15.05
N ASP A 97 6.99 -12.89 -16.26
CA ASP A 97 8.18 -13.59 -16.77
C ASP A 97 9.49 -12.80 -16.54
N SER A 98 9.47 -11.74 -15.73
CA SER A 98 10.58 -10.84 -15.41
C SER A 98 11.05 -9.92 -16.53
N ARG A 99 10.39 -9.90 -17.71
CA ARG A 99 10.69 -8.88 -18.72
C ARG A 99 10.27 -7.49 -18.22
N PRO A 100 10.96 -6.41 -18.63
CA PRO A 100 10.50 -5.06 -18.33
C PRO A 100 9.15 -4.78 -18.98
N VAL A 101 8.26 -4.12 -18.24
CA VAL A 101 7.02 -3.56 -18.79
C VAL A 101 7.36 -2.36 -19.67
N PHE A 102 6.81 -2.29 -20.87
CA PHE A 102 7.03 -1.16 -21.76
C PHE A 102 6.43 0.12 -21.19
N ARG A 103 7.23 1.19 -21.10
CA ARG A 103 6.84 2.48 -20.50
C ARG A 103 6.23 2.26 -19.10
N ASP A 104 6.96 1.55 -18.25
CA ASP A 104 6.61 1.36 -16.85
C ASP A 104 6.57 2.70 -16.08
N LEU A 105 5.97 2.66 -14.89
CA LEU A 105 5.77 3.82 -14.03
C LEU A 105 6.51 3.66 -12.69
N ARG A 106 7.65 2.97 -12.63
CA ARG A 106 8.39 2.68 -11.39
C ARG A 106 8.67 3.91 -10.52
N TRP A 107 8.85 5.08 -11.13
CA TRP A 107 9.22 6.33 -10.45
C TRP A 107 8.06 7.31 -10.30
N GLY A 108 6.88 6.96 -10.80
CA GLY A 108 5.78 7.89 -10.98
C GLY A 108 4.53 7.52 -10.19
N VAL A 109 3.47 8.27 -10.45
CA VAL A 109 2.12 8.06 -9.90
C VAL A 109 1.09 8.24 -11.01
N TYR A 110 -0.08 7.64 -10.83
CA TYR A 110 -1.17 7.72 -11.81
C TYR A 110 -2.53 7.88 -11.15
N VAL A 111 -3.51 8.27 -11.97
CA VAL A 111 -4.94 8.17 -11.68
C VAL A 111 -5.66 7.68 -12.93
N VAL A 112 -6.58 6.72 -12.76
CA VAL A 112 -7.55 6.35 -13.80
C VAL A 112 -8.88 7.01 -13.47
N LEU A 113 -9.40 7.74 -14.44
CA LEU A 113 -10.61 8.55 -14.36
C LEU A 113 -11.73 7.85 -15.12
N LYS A 114 -12.91 7.77 -14.53
CA LYS A 114 -14.13 7.33 -15.21
C LYS A 114 -14.96 8.55 -15.59
N ALA A 115 -15.37 8.65 -16.85
CA ALA A 115 -16.26 9.71 -17.30
C ALA A 115 -17.62 9.61 -16.59
N PRO A 116 -18.14 10.69 -15.97
CA PRO A 116 -19.43 10.65 -15.28
C PRO A 116 -20.63 10.65 -16.24
N ASN A 117 -20.42 10.97 -17.53
CA ASN A 117 -21.46 11.04 -18.55
C ASN A 117 -20.84 11.03 -19.96
N GLU A 118 -21.69 10.94 -20.99
CA GLU A 118 -21.29 10.91 -22.41
C GLU A 118 -20.53 12.17 -22.85
N TYR A 119 -20.88 13.33 -22.29
CA TYR A 119 -20.18 14.58 -22.59
C TYR A 119 -18.71 14.51 -22.14
N ALA A 120 -18.46 14.13 -20.88
CA ALA A 120 -17.11 13.98 -20.36
C ALA A 120 -16.31 12.90 -21.10
N ARG A 121 -16.95 11.78 -21.45
CA ARG A 121 -16.36 10.71 -22.28
C ARG A 121 -15.88 11.26 -23.62
N THR A 122 -16.70 12.10 -24.26
CA THR A 122 -16.36 12.74 -25.54
C THR A 122 -15.19 13.71 -25.36
N CYS A 123 -15.22 14.54 -24.31
CA CYS A 123 -14.15 15.48 -24.00
C CYS A 123 -12.79 14.81 -23.76
N PHE A 124 -12.75 13.63 -23.13
CA PHE A 124 -11.50 12.88 -22.95
C PHE A 124 -10.80 12.65 -24.30
N LYS A 125 -11.55 12.24 -25.32
CA LYS A 125 -11.02 12.03 -26.67
C LYS A 125 -10.64 13.34 -27.35
N GLU A 126 -11.51 14.36 -27.27
CA GLU A 126 -11.27 15.67 -27.91
C GLU A 126 -10.03 16.39 -27.38
N TYR A 127 -9.71 16.20 -26.10
CA TYR A 127 -8.50 16.76 -25.46
C TYR A 127 -7.28 15.84 -25.56
N GLY A 128 -7.39 14.69 -26.24
CA GLY A 128 -6.28 13.79 -26.48
C GLY A 128 -5.82 13.00 -25.26
N LEU A 129 -6.68 12.81 -24.25
CA LEU A 129 -6.37 11.88 -23.17
C LEU A 129 -6.28 10.46 -23.73
N LYS A 130 -5.34 9.67 -23.20
CA LYS A 130 -5.28 8.24 -23.47
C LYS A 130 -6.49 7.58 -22.81
N THR A 131 -7.37 7.00 -23.62
CA THR A 131 -8.56 6.29 -23.15
C THR A 131 -8.46 4.80 -23.35
N ASP A 132 -9.37 4.08 -22.69
CA ASP A 132 -9.71 2.73 -23.09
C ASP A 132 -10.45 2.70 -24.44
N SER A 133 -10.71 1.50 -24.97
CA SER A 133 -11.44 1.30 -26.23
C SER A 133 -12.86 1.87 -26.22
N SER A 134 -13.51 1.93 -25.05
CA SER A 134 -14.85 2.52 -24.93
C SER A 134 -14.83 4.04 -24.81
N GLY A 135 -13.73 4.64 -24.35
CA GLY A 135 -13.62 6.07 -24.03
C GLY A 135 -14.10 6.43 -22.63
N TRP A 136 -14.73 5.51 -21.90
CA TRP A 136 -15.25 5.76 -20.55
C TRP A 136 -14.16 5.92 -19.50
N TYR A 137 -12.98 5.35 -19.74
CA TYR A 137 -11.85 5.42 -18.83
C TYR A 137 -10.69 6.15 -19.49
N ALA A 138 -10.09 7.09 -18.78
CA ALA A 138 -8.89 7.80 -19.18
C ALA A 138 -7.83 7.73 -18.08
N ALA A 139 -6.56 7.90 -18.41
CA ALA A 139 -5.49 7.94 -17.42
C ALA A 139 -4.68 9.24 -17.49
N MET A 140 -4.25 9.70 -16.32
CA MET A 140 -3.22 10.72 -16.17
C MET A 140 -2.10 10.13 -15.31
N TYR A 141 -0.85 10.50 -15.61
CA TYR A 141 0.29 10.07 -14.83
C TYR A 141 1.34 11.17 -14.71
N LYS A 142 2.05 11.18 -13.59
CA LYS A 142 3.27 11.97 -13.39
C LYS A 142 4.43 10.97 -13.40
N PRO A 143 5.36 11.05 -14.38
CA PRO A 143 6.38 10.00 -14.57
C PRO A 143 7.41 9.93 -13.44
N TYR A 144 7.55 11.00 -12.65
CA TYR A 144 8.53 11.10 -11.58
C TYR A 144 7.94 11.82 -10.37
N HIS A 145 8.31 11.37 -9.17
CA HIS A 145 8.23 12.16 -7.94
C HIS A 145 9.64 12.30 -7.35
N LEU A 146 9.93 13.45 -6.75
CA LEU A 146 11.28 13.85 -6.34
C LEU A 146 11.50 13.78 -4.82
N ILE A 147 10.60 13.07 -4.11
CA ILE A 147 10.70 12.73 -2.69
C ILE A 147 11.05 13.98 -1.84
N GLY A 148 12.25 14.02 -1.26
CA GLY A 148 12.68 15.11 -0.37
C GLY A 148 12.81 16.46 -1.07
N LEU A 149 13.00 16.49 -2.39
CA LEU A 149 13.07 17.74 -3.15
C LEU A 149 11.70 18.42 -3.27
N GLU A 150 10.59 17.68 -3.09
CA GLU A 150 9.24 18.26 -3.08
C GLU A 150 8.78 18.67 -1.67
N LEU A 151 9.51 18.31 -0.61
CA LEU A 151 9.13 18.56 0.79
C LEU A 151 8.91 20.05 1.09
N GLY A 152 9.74 20.93 0.51
CA GLY A 152 9.63 22.37 0.68
C GLY A 152 8.26 22.94 0.30
N MET A 153 7.59 22.33 -0.69
CA MET A 153 6.23 22.73 -1.09
C MET A 153 5.23 22.54 0.06
N SER A 154 5.31 21.42 0.78
CA SER A 154 4.44 21.13 1.92
C SER A 154 4.70 22.06 3.10
N VAL A 155 5.98 22.37 3.36
CA VAL A 155 6.35 23.33 4.42
C VAL A 155 5.80 24.72 4.12
N LEU A 156 5.96 25.22 2.89
CA LEU A 156 5.47 26.53 2.48
C LEU A 156 3.94 26.59 2.46
N SER A 157 3.28 25.53 2.00
CA SER A 157 1.81 25.40 1.98
C SER A 157 1.24 25.47 3.41
N ALA A 158 1.81 24.71 4.36
CA ALA A 158 1.41 24.78 5.76
C ALA A 158 1.70 26.15 6.40
N ALA A 159 2.91 26.71 6.20
CA ALA A 159 3.33 27.94 6.88
C ALA A 159 2.69 29.21 6.33
N LEU A 160 2.48 29.29 5.00
CA LEU A 160 1.98 30.50 4.33
C LEU A 160 0.48 30.46 4.06
N ARG A 161 -0.10 29.26 3.91
CA ARG A 161 -1.51 29.08 3.55
C ARG A 161 -2.34 28.33 4.60
N GLY A 162 -1.70 27.75 5.61
CA GLY A 162 -2.41 27.00 6.66
C GLY A 162 -3.12 25.75 6.12
N GLU A 163 -2.66 25.21 5.00
CA GLU A 163 -3.29 24.06 4.33
C GLU A 163 -2.33 22.87 4.27
N PRO A 164 -2.83 21.63 4.40
CA PRO A 164 -2.04 20.42 4.17
C PRO A 164 -1.96 20.12 2.66
N THR A 165 -0.83 19.57 2.21
CA THR A 165 -0.69 18.99 0.86
C THR A 165 -1.30 17.59 0.75
N GLY A 166 -1.63 16.98 1.89
CA GLY A 166 -2.41 15.75 2.01
C GLY A 166 -2.67 15.43 3.48
N GLN A 167 -3.85 14.91 3.81
CA GLN A 167 -4.19 14.46 5.16
C GLN A 167 -5.19 13.31 5.13
N PRO A 168 -5.16 12.37 6.10
CA PRO A 168 -6.20 11.37 6.24
C PRO A 168 -7.57 12.01 6.48
N GLN A 169 -8.58 11.50 5.79
CA GLN A 169 -10.00 11.87 5.95
C GLN A 169 -10.81 10.74 6.61
N GLY A 170 -10.20 9.56 6.77
CA GLY A 170 -10.81 8.41 7.45
C GLY A 170 -9.83 7.25 7.57
N PHE A 171 -10.36 6.10 8.00
CA PHE A 171 -9.62 4.85 8.12
C PHE A 171 -10.29 3.79 7.24
N ARG A 172 -9.87 3.73 5.96
CA ARG A 172 -10.38 2.81 4.93
C ARG A 172 -9.45 1.62 4.69
N GLY A 173 -8.14 1.86 4.77
CA GLY A 173 -7.10 0.86 4.58
C GLY A 173 -6.15 0.82 5.75
N ASP A 174 -5.69 -0.39 6.07
CA ASP A 174 -4.69 -0.65 7.10
C ASP A 174 -3.63 -1.62 6.59
N VAL A 175 -2.39 -1.46 7.06
CA VAL A 175 -1.29 -2.33 6.67
C VAL A 175 -0.95 -3.25 7.83
N VAL A 176 -1.35 -4.51 7.69
CA VAL A 176 -1.23 -5.52 8.75
C VAL A 176 0.05 -6.33 8.59
N ALA A 177 0.63 -6.77 9.70
CA ALA A 177 1.79 -7.65 9.70
C ALA A 177 1.37 -9.08 9.30
N VAL A 178 2.07 -9.66 8.34
CA VAL A 178 1.86 -11.04 7.86
C VAL A 178 3.17 -11.81 7.97
N ALA A 179 3.12 -13.00 8.57
CA ALA A 179 4.31 -13.82 8.75
C ALA A 179 4.92 -14.26 7.40
N LYS A 180 6.23 -14.05 7.23
CA LYS A 180 6.99 -14.49 6.04
C LYS A 180 7.30 -15.99 6.07
N ARG A 181 7.38 -16.58 7.26
CA ARG A 181 7.69 -17.97 7.55
C ARG A 181 6.94 -18.42 8.81
N ASP A 182 7.03 -19.69 9.16
CA ASP A 182 6.58 -20.15 10.46
C ASP A 182 7.42 -19.49 11.57
N LEU A 183 6.74 -18.95 12.57
CA LEU A 183 7.30 -18.26 13.72
C LEU A 183 6.88 -19.00 15.00
N GLN A 184 7.83 -19.19 15.91
CA GLN A 184 7.61 -19.83 17.20
C GLN A 184 7.29 -18.78 18.29
N ALA A 185 6.59 -19.22 19.33
CA ALA A 185 6.43 -18.41 20.53
C ALA A 185 7.79 -18.03 21.13
N GLY A 186 7.92 -16.80 21.59
CA GLY A 186 9.18 -16.25 22.12
C GLY A 186 10.11 -15.64 21.06
N GLU A 187 9.90 -15.90 19.76
CA GLU A 187 10.59 -15.15 18.71
C GLU A 187 10.21 -13.66 18.75
N THR A 188 11.12 -12.80 18.29
CA THR A 188 10.86 -11.36 18.21
C THR A 188 10.66 -10.94 16.76
N LEU A 189 9.53 -10.29 16.49
CA LEU A 189 9.25 -9.67 15.21
C LEU A 189 10.25 -8.54 14.94
N ASP A 190 10.81 -8.54 13.74
CA ASP A 190 11.79 -7.55 13.25
C ASP A 190 11.16 -6.46 12.38
N GLY A 191 9.85 -6.52 12.16
CA GLY A 191 9.06 -5.50 11.49
C GLY A 191 9.27 -5.45 9.98
N GLU A 192 8.93 -4.28 9.42
CA GLU A 192 8.98 -4.03 7.98
C GLU A 192 10.34 -4.36 7.35
N GLY A 193 10.30 -5.02 6.18
CA GLY A 193 11.49 -5.36 5.39
C GLY A 193 12.41 -6.39 6.04
N GLY A 194 12.03 -6.94 7.19
CA GLY A 194 12.80 -7.94 7.93
C GLY A 194 12.64 -9.36 7.40
N TYR A 195 12.89 -10.31 8.29
CA TYR A 195 12.82 -11.76 8.09
C TYR A 195 11.53 -12.37 8.62
N THR A 196 10.85 -11.71 9.55
CA THR A 196 9.69 -12.30 10.24
C THR A 196 8.36 -11.95 9.60
N VAL A 197 8.16 -10.69 9.22
CA VAL A 197 6.88 -10.18 8.73
C VAL A 197 7.02 -9.22 7.56
N TRP A 198 5.96 -9.11 6.75
CA TRP A 198 5.79 -8.08 5.74
C TRP A 198 4.43 -7.38 5.92
N GLY A 199 4.23 -6.22 5.31
CA GLY A 199 2.99 -5.46 5.42
C GLY A 199 2.01 -5.73 4.28
N LYS A 200 0.81 -6.23 4.61
CA LYS A 200 -0.28 -6.45 3.67
C LYS A 200 -1.35 -5.38 3.83
N LEU A 201 -1.71 -4.71 2.73
CA LEU A 201 -2.84 -3.78 2.72
C LEU A 201 -4.16 -4.56 2.79
N VAL A 202 -5.01 -4.24 3.76
CA VAL A 202 -6.36 -4.80 3.90
C VAL A 202 -7.36 -3.68 4.22
N PRO A 203 -8.67 -3.90 3.99
CA PRO A 203 -9.69 -2.97 4.46
C PRO A 203 -9.59 -2.78 5.97
N ALA A 204 -9.73 -1.54 6.43
CA ALA A 204 -9.63 -1.19 7.85
C ALA A 204 -10.67 -1.96 8.70
N GLU A 205 -11.88 -2.16 8.18
CA GLU A 205 -12.91 -2.97 8.85
C GLU A 205 -12.45 -4.41 9.09
N ARG A 206 -11.81 -5.03 8.09
CA ARG A 206 -11.23 -6.38 8.22
C ARG A 206 -10.11 -6.40 9.25
N SER A 207 -9.21 -5.42 9.22
CA SER A 207 -8.13 -5.30 10.21
C SER A 207 -8.66 -5.24 11.65
N LEU A 208 -9.68 -4.40 11.87
CA LEU A 208 -10.34 -4.25 13.17
C LEU A 208 -11.05 -5.54 13.61
N ALA A 209 -11.79 -6.18 12.70
CA ALA A 209 -12.52 -7.40 12.99
C ALA A 209 -11.60 -8.59 13.31
N GLU A 210 -10.44 -8.67 12.66
CA GLU A 210 -9.45 -9.72 12.90
C GLU A 210 -8.49 -9.40 14.06
N GLY A 211 -8.55 -8.19 14.63
CA GLY A 211 -7.60 -7.75 15.66
C GLY A 211 -6.16 -7.73 15.14
N ALA A 212 -5.96 -7.35 13.88
CA ALA A 212 -4.67 -7.45 13.20
C ALA A 212 -3.65 -6.45 13.76
N LEU A 213 -2.41 -6.91 13.94
CA LEU A 213 -1.29 -6.08 14.36
C LEU A 213 -0.82 -5.22 13.17
N PRO A 214 -0.80 -3.88 13.27
CA PRO A 214 -0.30 -3.05 12.18
C PRO A 214 1.22 -3.20 12.02
N ILE A 215 1.68 -3.27 10.77
CA ILE A 215 3.11 -3.48 10.45
C ILE A 215 4.02 -2.41 11.09
N GLY A 216 3.52 -1.17 11.20
CA GLY A 216 4.25 -0.06 11.80
C GLY A 216 4.54 -0.22 13.29
N LEU A 217 3.87 -1.16 13.97
CA LEU A 217 4.12 -1.49 15.39
C LEU A 217 4.76 -2.88 15.56
N ALA A 218 5.10 -3.59 14.50
CA ALA A 218 5.62 -4.96 14.57
C ALA A 218 7.15 -5.04 14.80
N HIS A 219 7.84 -3.91 14.96
CA HIS A 219 9.29 -3.90 15.13
C HIS A 219 9.70 -4.08 16.60
N LYS A 220 10.54 -5.09 16.87
CA LYS A 220 11.01 -5.49 18.21
C LYS A 220 9.89 -5.93 19.15
N VAL A 221 8.94 -6.69 18.61
CA VAL A 221 7.78 -7.18 19.37
C VAL A 221 7.88 -8.68 19.59
N PRO A 222 7.91 -9.17 20.85
CA PRO A 222 7.94 -10.59 21.13
C PRO A 222 6.60 -11.26 20.80
N LEU A 223 6.65 -12.42 20.15
CA LEU A 223 5.50 -13.31 19.99
C LEU A 223 5.20 -14.04 21.30
N SER A 224 3.93 -14.07 21.68
CA SER A 224 3.40 -14.86 22.79
C SER A 224 2.91 -16.23 22.31
N GLN A 225 2.56 -16.36 21.02
CA GLN A 225 2.03 -17.57 20.39
C GLN A 225 2.75 -17.87 19.07
N PRO A 226 2.80 -19.14 18.62
CA PRO A 226 3.30 -19.46 17.28
C PRO A 226 2.35 -18.92 16.19
N VAL A 227 2.93 -18.50 15.06
CA VAL A 227 2.20 -17.98 13.89
C VAL A 227 2.73 -18.66 12.64
N VAL A 228 1.86 -19.23 11.82
CA VAL A 228 2.28 -19.93 10.58
C VAL A 228 2.52 -18.97 9.42
N ALA A 229 3.35 -19.37 8.47
CA ALA A 229 3.66 -18.58 7.28
C ALA A 229 2.38 -18.12 6.55
N GLY A 230 2.32 -16.84 6.19
CA GLY A 230 1.19 -16.23 5.49
C GLY A 230 0.01 -15.83 6.38
N GLN A 231 0.03 -16.17 7.68
CA GLN A 231 -1.00 -15.72 8.63
C GLN A 231 -0.79 -14.24 9.00
N ILE A 232 -1.89 -13.50 9.14
CA ILE A 232 -1.90 -12.17 9.73
C ILE A 232 -1.60 -12.30 11.22
N VAL A 233 -0.56 -11.61 11.68
CA VAL A 233 -0.23 -11.50 13.10
C VAL A 233 -1.28 -10.63 13.78
N ARG A 234 -1.82 -11.09 14.89
CA ARG A 234 -2.83 -10.38 15.67
C ARG A 234 -2.24 -9.79 16.93
N TRP A 235 -2.98 -8.86 17.50
CA TRP A 235 -2.69 -8.31 18.81
C TRP A 235 -2.59 -9.36 19.93
N GLU A 236 -3.34 -10.46 19.82
CA GLU A 236 -3.32 -11.57 20.78
C GLU A 236 -2.06 -12.46 20.67
N ASP A 237 -1.41 -12.45 19.50
CA ASP A 237 -0.22 -13.26 19.21
C ASP A 237 1.06 -12.65 19.77
N VAL A 238 1.01 -11.42 20.30
CA VAL A 238 2.18 -10.64 20.71
C VAL A 238 2.11 -10.11 22.13
N SER A 239 3.28 -9.99 22.75
CA SER A 239 3.46 -9.24 24.00
C SER A 239 3.84 -7.79 23.67
N MET A 240 2.84 -6.96 23.35
CA MET A 240 3.09 -5.58 22.94
C MET A 240 3.59 -4.70 24.11
N PRO A 241 4.77 -4.05 23.99
CA PRO A 241 5.21 -3.05 24.96
C PRO A 241 4.31 -1.81 24.94
N ASP A 242 4.00 -1.26 26.11
CA ASP A 242 3.30 0.03 26.18
C ASP A 242 4.19 1.16 25.64
N SER A 243 3.62 1.98 24.77
CA SER A 243 4.26 3.15 24.18
C SER A 243 3.20 4.15 23.74
N GLU A 244 3.60 5.40 23.50
CA GLU A 244 2.69 6.41 22.96
C GLU A 244 2.08 5.98 21.63
N ALA A 245 2.88 5.42 20.72
CA ALA A 245 2.40 4.93 19.42
C ALA A 245 1.35 3.82 19.56
N VAL A 246 1.56 2.89 20.50
CA VAL A 246 0.59 1.83 20.82
C VAL A 246 -0.70 2.42 21.39
N ARG A 247 -0.62 3.35 22.34
CA ARG A 247 -1.81 4.01 22.91
C ARG A 247 -2.59 4.78 21.86
N VAL A 248 -1.93 5.58 21.04
CA VAL A 248 -2.56 6.32 19.93
C VAL A 248 -3.23 5.36 18.95
N ARG A 249 -2.57 4.25 18.60
CA ARG A 249 -3.14 3.23 17.72
C ARG A 249 -4.38 2.58 18.34
N ARG A 250 -4.36 2.21 19.62
CA ARG A 250 -5.52 1.63 20.32
C ARG A 250 -6.69 2.60 20.41
N ASP A 251 -6.41 3.88 20.71
CA ASP A 251 -7.42 4.94 20.70
C ASP A 251 -8.03 5.12 19.30
N MET A 252 -7.21 5.05 18.25
CA MET A 252 -7.67 5.09 16.86
C MET A 252 -8.58 3.90 16.55
N GLU A 253 -8.16 2.67 16.86
CA GLU A 253 -8.95 1.46 16.68
C GLU A 253 -10.31 1.56 17.40
N ALA A 254 -10.34 2.04 18.64
CA ALA A 254 -11.58 2.23 19.39
C ALA A 254 -12.52 3.28 18.77
N ARG A 255 -11.97 4.35 18.17
CA ARG A 255 -12.77 5.40 17.49
C ARG A 255 -13.39 4.92 16.18
N PHE A 256 -12.69 4.06 15.45
CA PHE A 256 -13.12 3.55 14.14
C PHE A 256 -13.77 2.16 14.21
N ALA A 257 -13.74 1.48 15.37
CA ALA A 257 -14.47 0.25 15.59
C ALA A 257 -15.96 0.44 15.24
N PRO A 258 -16.61 -0.56 14.61
CA PRO A 258 -18.03 -0.52 14.37
C PRO A 258 -18.74 -0.26 15.69
N ARG A 259 -19.46 0.86 15.79
CA ARG A 259 -20.36 1.08 16.93
C ARG A 259 -21.42 0.00 16.81
N HIS A 260 -21.40 -0.99 17.70
CA HIS A 260 -22.55 -1.87 17.87
C HIS A 260 -23.76 -0.95 18.10
N SER A 261 -24.64 -0.87 17.11
CA SER A 261 -25.91 -0.19 17.29
C SER A 261 -26.67 -0.99 18.34
N ALA A 262 -26.65 -0.52 19.57
CA ALA A 262 -27.62 -0.90 20.57
C ALA A 262 -28.98 -0.31 20.16
N LEU A 263 -29.56 -0.83 19.07
CA LEU A 263 -30.99 -0.83 18.91
C LEU A 263 -31.48 -2.04 19.68
N ALA A 264 -31.56 -1.82 20.98
CA ALA A 264 -32.31 -2.64 21.90
C ALA A 264 -33.76 -2.69 21.41
N ALA A 265 -34.32 -3.90 21.49
CA ALA A 265 -35.74 -4.14 21.47
C ALA A 265 -36.50 -3.11 22.33
N GLN A 266 -37.47 -2.43 21.72
CA GLN A 266 -38.70 -1.95 22.34
C GLN A 266 -39.83 -2.20 21.36
#